data_AF-A0A7S0T1B2-F1
#
_entry.id   AF-A0A7S0T1B2-F1
#
_cell.length_a   1.000
_cell.length_b   1.000
_cell.length_c   1.000
_cell.angle_alpha   90.00
_cell.angle_beta   90.00
_cell.angle_gamma   90.00
#
_symmetry.space_group_name_H-M   'P 1'
#
loop_
_entity.id
_entity.type
_entity.pdbx_description
1 polymer ?
#
loop_
_entity_poly.entity_id
_entity_poly.type
_entity_poly.pdbx_seq_one_letter_code
_entity_poly.pdbx_strand_id
1 'polypeptide(L)'
;TCESERRRVKAEARLVITNPDMLHVSILPQHRSWERMLRGLRYVVLDEAHVYRGVFGSHVALVVRRLRRLCRELYGGDPTFIVTSATIANPREHAADLVGGFGRGGGSGGGGGKFAAFKRK
;
A
#
# COMPACT_ATOMS: atom_id res chain seq x y z
N THR A 1 -0.02 -19.79 -14.81
CA THR A 1 -0.06 -18.74 -15.85
C THR A 1 1.23 -18.74 -16.62
N CYS A 2 1.20 -18.86 -17.95
CA CYS A 2 2.37 -18.81 -18.82
C CYS A 2 3.16 -17.50 -18.61
N GLU A 3 4.48 -17.53 -18.81
CA GLU A 3 5.36 -16.37 -18.57
C GLU A 3 5.00 -15.16 -19.47
N SER A 4 4.56 -15.44 -20.69
CA SER A 4 4.05 -14.46 -21.65
C SER A 4 2.85 -13.68 -21.10
N GLU A 5 1.88 -14.37 -20.52
CA GLU A 5 0.70 -13.75 -19.92
C GLU A 5 1.06 -12.87 -18.72
N ARG A 6 2.03 -13.28 -17.90
CA ARG A 6 2.54 -12.43 -16.80
C ARG A 6 3.22 -11.16 -17.31
N ARG A 7 3.99 -11.24 -18.40
CA ARG A 7 4.61 -10.05 -19.01
C ARG A 7 3.56 -9.09 -19.59
N ARG A 8 2.52 -9.63 -20.25
CA ARG A 8 1.42 -8.84 -20.79
C ARG A 8 0.65 -8.11 -19.70
N VAL A 9 0.30 -8.81 -18.61
CA VAL A 9 -0.37 -8.19 -17.44
C VAL A 9 0.47 -7.04 -16.86
N LYS A 10 1.80 -7.21 -16.70
CA LYS A 10 2.67 -6.13 -16.21
C LYS A 10 2.68 -4.90 -17.12
N ALA A 11 2.60 -5.09 -18.44
CA ALA A 11 2.66 -4.03 -19.43
C ALA A 11 1.34 -3.24 -19.60
N GLU A 12 0.20 -3.89 -19.36
CA GLU A 12 -1.14 -3.33 -19.67
C GLU A 12 -2.01 -3.07 -18.45
N ALA A 13 -1.75 -3.74 -17.32
CA ALA A 13 -2.63 -3.65 -16.15
C ALA A 13 -2.72 -2.22 -15.58
N ARG A 14 -3.95 -1.76 -15.44
CA ARG A 14 -4.31 -0.52 -14.73
C ARG A 14 -4.76 -0.79 -13.29
N LEU A 15 -5.15 -2.03 -13.00
CA LEU A 15 -5.57 -2.53 -11.70
C LEU A 15 -4.85 -3.85 -11.43
N VAL A 16 -4.25 -3.99 -10.27
CA VAL A 16 -3.65 -5.24 -9.79
C VAL A 16 -4.26 -5.57 -8.45
N ILE A 17 -4.85 -6.75 -8.36
CA ILE A 17 -5.35 -7.33 -7.11
C ILE A 17 -4.29 -8.30 -6.63
N THR A 18 -3.78 -8.10 -5.42
CA THR A 18 -2.70 -8.88 -4.83
C THR A 18 -2.82 -8.91 -3.32
N ASN A 19 -2.13 -9.84 -2.67
CA ASN A 19 -1.92 -9.82 -1.22
C ASN A 19 -0.57 -9.14 -0.86
N PRO A 20 -0.36 -8.76 0.42
CA PRO A 20 0.89 -8.13 0.87
C PRO A 20 2.14 -9.00 0.65
N ASP A 21 2.00 -10.33 0.75
CA ASP A 21 3.12 -11.24 0.54
C ASP A 21 3.61 -11.20 -0.91
N MET A 22 2.70 -11.25 -1.89
CA MET A 22 3.02 -11.12 -3.31
C MET A 22 3.56 -9.74 -3.65
N LEU A 23 3.12 -8.68 -2.98
CA LEU A 23 3.73 -7.35 -3.09
C LEU A 23 5.20 -7.40 -2.64
N HIS A 24 5.50 -8.07 -1.52
CA HIS A 24 6.85 -8.22 -0.99
C HIS A 24 7.77 -9.09 -1.86
N VAL A 25 7.30 -10.25 -2.33
CA VAL A 25 8.15 -11.21 -3.03
C VAL A 25 8.24 -10.99 -4.54
N SER A 26 7.25 -10.33 -5.16
CA SER A 26 7.19 -10.22 -6.62
C SER A 26 7.31 -8.79 -7.14
N ILE A 27 6.53 -7.85 -6.61
CA ILE A 27 6.44 -6.49 -7.15
C ILE A 27 7.64 -5.66 -6.68
N LEU A 28 7.93 -5.64 -5.37
CA LEU A 28 9.01 -4.82 -4.83
C LEU A 28 10.40 -5.22 -5.33
N PRO A 29 10.79 -6.51 -5.42
CA PRO A 29 12.11 -6.89 -5.93
C PRO A 29 12.23 -6.69 -7.44
N GLN A 30 11.14 -6.89 -8.19
CA GLN A 30 11.12 -6.74 -9.65
C GLN A 30 10.51 -5.41 -10.10
N HIS A 31 10.64 -4.36 -9.29
CA HIS A 31 9.93 -3.09 -9.47
C HIS A 31 10.15 -2.45 -10.85
N ARG A 32 11.33 -2.63 -11.46
CA ARG A 32 11.64 -2.19 -12.84
C ARG A 32 10.66 -2.77 -13.87
N SER A 33 10.26 -4.03 -13.71
CA SER A 33 9.27 -4.65 -14.60
C SER A 33 7.84 -4.12 -14.40
N TRP A 34 7.61 -3.36 -13.33
CA TRP A 34 6.34 -2.71 -12.98
C TRP A 34 6.40 -1.19 -13.14
N GLU A 35 7.45 -0.65 -13.77
CA GLU A 35 7.72 0.79 -13.85
C GLU A 35 6.51 1.60 -14.36
N ARG A 36 5.86 1.15 -15.44
CA ARG A 36 4.69 1.83 -16.01
C ARG A 36 3.56 1.97 -14.98
N MET A 37 3.27 0.90 -14.24
CA MET A 37 2.23 0.90 -13.21
C MET A 37 2.64 1.78 -12.03
N LEU A 38 3.88 1.67 -11.55
CA LEU A 38 4.38 2.39 -10.39
C LEU A 38 4.48 3.90 -10.62
N ARG A 39 4.86 4.35 -11.83
CA ARG A 39 4.81 5.78 -12.23
C ARG A 39 3.39 6.34 -12.26
N GLY A 40 2.40 5.51 -12.60
CA GLY A 40 0.99 5.90 -12.67
C GLY A 40 0.18 5.60 -11.40
N LEU A 41 0.81 5.07 -10.35
CA LEU A 41 0.11 4.56 -9.17
C LEU A 41 -0.44 5.72 -8.33
N ARG A 42 -1.77 5.91 -8.40
CA ARG A 42 -2.46 6.96 -7.63
C ARG A 42 -3.12 6.46 -6.37
N TYR A 43 -3.55 5.20 -6.35
CA TYR A 43 -4.32 4.62 -5.25
C TYR A 43 -3.81 3.23 -4.89
N VAL A 44 -3.73 2.96 -3.59
CA VAL A 44 -3.47 1.62 -3.03
C VAL A 44 -4.57 1.32 -2.03
N VAL A 45 -5.33 0.25 -2.27
CA VAL A 45 -6.41 -0.18 -1.38
C VAL A 45 -5.93 -1.34 -0.51
N LEU A 46 -5.98 -1.17 0.81
CA LEU A 46 -5.74 -2.23 1.79
C LEU A 46 -7.09 -2.70 2.31
N ASP A 47 -7.46 -3.92 1.92
CA ASP A 47 -8.72 -4.52 2.34
C ASP A 47 -8.60 -5.31 3.63
N GLU A 48 -9.70 -5.41 4.37
CA GLU A 48 -9.83 -6.15 5.63
C GLU A 48 -8.75 -5.82 6.64
N ALA A 49 -8.54 -4.52 6.87
CA ALA A 49 -7.47 -4.07 7.76
C ALA A 49 -7.57 -4.63 9.18
N HIS A 50 -8.74 -5.10 9.61
CA HIS A 50 -8.91 -5.79 10.90
C HIS A 50 -8.04 -7.06 11.03
N VAL A 51 -7.59 -7.64 9.92
CA VAL A 51 -6.66 -8.78 9.86
C VAL A 51 -5.22 -8.35 10.11
N TYR A 52 -4.85 -7.10 9.78
CA TYR A 52 -3.47 -6.62 9.82
C TYR A 52 -3.03 -6.11 11.20
N ARG A 53 -3.10 -6.97 12.22
CA ARG A 53 -2.71 -6.68 13.61
C ARG A 53 -1.58 -7.57 14.12
N GLY A 54 -0.97 -7.19 15.25
CA GLY A 54 0.15 -7.93 15.85
C GLY A 54 1.35 -8.01 14.92
N VAL A 55 2.10 -9.13 14.99
CA VAL A 55 3.32 -9.35 14.18
C VAL A 55 3.02 -9.28 12.68
N PHE A 56 1.90 -9.86 12.23
CA PHE A 56 1.50 -9.82 10.84
C PHE A 56 1.21 -8.40 10.36
N GLY A 57 0.50 -7.60 11.18
CA GLY A 57 0.28 -6.18 10.91
C GLY A 57 1.57 -5.40 10.73
N SER A 58 2.55 -5.60 11.61
CA SER A 58 3.87 -4.97 11.51
C SER A 58 4.59 -5.31 10.20
N HIS A 59 4.52 -6.58 9.77
CA HIS A 59 5.10 -7.00 8.49
C HIS A 59 4.43 -6.27 7.30
N VAL A 60 3.10 -6.29 7.23
CA VAL A 60 2.34 -5.58 6.18
C VAL A 60 2.67 -4.10 6.17
N ALA A 61 2.78 -3.48 7.35
CA ALA A 61 3.10 -2.07 7.49
C ALA A 61 4.50 -1.72 6.94
N LEU A 62 5.49 -2.59 7.09
CA LEU A 62 6.82 -2.40 6.50
C LEU A 62 6.79 -2.55 4.97
N VAL A 63 6.04 -3.52 4.45
CA VAL A 63 5.87 -3.71 3.00
C VAL A 63 5.21 -2.49 2.36
N VAL A 64 4.13 -1.97 2.97
CA VAL A 64 3.40 -0.79 2.51
C VAL A 64 4.28 0.46 2.54
N ARG A 65 5.02 0.70 3.63
CA ARG A 65 5.98 1.81 3.71
C ARG A 65 7.06 1.71 2.64
N ARG A 66 7.57 0.51 2.36
CA ARG A 66 8.55 0.26 1.31
C ARG A 66 7.98 0.57 -0.08
N LEU A 67 6.74 0.17 -0.36
CA LEU A 67 6.06 0.52 -1.61
C LEU A 67 5.93 2.05 -1.76
N ARG A 68 5.46 2.74 -0.72
CA ARG A 68 5.32 4.20 -0.75
C ARG A 68 6.65 4.90 -0.98
N ARG A 69 7.69 4.48 -0.26
CA ARG A 69 9.06 5.00 -0.42
C ARG A 69 9.57 4.79 -1.85
N LEU A 70 9.38 3.58 -2.39
CA LEU A 70 9.76 3.24 -3.76
C LEU A 70 9.07 4.14 -4.78
N CYS A 71 7.76 4.36 -4.65
CA CYS A 71 7.00 5.23 -5.54
C CYS A 71 7.54 6.67 -5.46
N ARG A 72 7.78 7.18 -4.25
CA ARG A 72 8.22 8.56 -4.03
C ARG A 72 9.65 8.81 -4.51
N GLU A 73 10.58 7.92 -4.19
CA GLU A 73 12.01 8.12 -4.43
C GLU A 73 12.44 7.71 -5.84
N LEU A 74 11.86 6.67 -6.44
CA LEU A 74 12.30 6.15 -7.74
C LEU A 74 11.34 6.47 -8.90
N TYR A 75 10.04 6.66 -8.62
CA TYR A 75 9.03 6.82 -9.65
C TYR A 75 8.31 8.18 -9.61
N GLY A 76 8.63 9.03 -8.64
CA GLY A 76 8.07 10.38 -8.49
C GLY A 76 6.59 10.44 -8.08
N GLY A 77 6.02 9.35 -7.56
CA GLY A 77 4.61 9.26 -7.15
C GLY A 77 4.42 9.20 -5.63
N ASP A 78 3.34 9.77 -5.11
CA ASP A 78 2.90 9.57 -3.72
C ASP A 78 1.46 9.03 -3.73
N PRO A 79 1.27 7.70 -3.74
CA PRO A 79 -0.05 7.10 -3.84
C PRO A 79 -0.90 7.38 -2.60
N THR A 80 -2.20 7.57 -2.82
CA THR A 80 -3.19 7.68 -1.75
C THR A 80 -3.57 6.29 -1.25
N PHE A 81 -3.48 6.06 0.06
CA PHE A 81 -3.85 4.79 0.65
C PHE A 81 -5.32 4.82 1.09
N ILE A 82 -6.08 3.80 0.70
CA ILE A 82 -7.48 3.63 1.10
C ILE A 82 -7.52 2.35 1.92
N VAL A 83 -8.00 2.42 3.16
CA VAL A 83 -8.05 1.26 4.05
C VAL A 83 -9.50 0.94 4.36
N THR A 84 -9.89 -0.31 4.10
CA THR A 84 -11.25 -0.79 4.37
C THR A 84 -11.24 -1.81 5.50
N SER A 85 -12.25 -1.75 6.38
CA SER A 85 -12.41 -2.69 7.49
C SER A 85 -13.88 -2.85 7.88
N ALA A 86 -14.30 -4.08 8.16
CA ALA A 86 -15.64 -4.37 8.67
C ALA A 86 -15.79 -4.09 10.18
N THR A 87 -14.73 -4.29 10.98
CA THR A 87 -14.88 -4.48 12.45
C THR A 87 -14.01 -3.59 13.32
N ILE A 88 -13.13 -2.74 12.76
CA ILE A 88 -12.23 -1.92 13.60
C ILE A 88 -13.00 -0.80 14.32
N ALA A 89 -12.80 -0.71 15.65
CA ALA A 89 -13.29 0.38 16.50
C ALA A 89 -12.53 1.71 16.28
N ASN A 90 -11.20 1.66 16.08
CA ASN A 90 -10.32 2.82 15.81
C ASN A 90 -9.66 2.75 14.41
N PRO A 91 -10.42 2.89 13.31
CA PRO A 91 -9.93 2.63 11.94
C PRO A 91 -8.83 3.61 11.50
N ARG A 92 -8.83 4.83 12.06
CA ARG A 92 -7.86 5.87 11.72
C ARG A 92 -6.48 5.59 12.30
N GLU A 93 -6.42 5.22 13.58
CA GLU A 93 -5.17 4.92 14.28
C GLU A 93 -4.51 3.66 13.71
N HIS A 94 -5.30 2.61 13.48
CA HIS A 94 -4.80 1.38 12.88
C HIS A 94 -4.26 1.60 11.45
N ALA A 95 -4.96 2.40 10.64
CA ALA A 95 -4.48 2.73 9.30
C ALA A 95 -3.26 3.66 9.32
N ALA A 96 -3.16 4.58 10.28
CA ALA A 96 -1.98 5.39 10.52
C ALA A 96 -0.76 4.52 10.83
N ASP A 97 -0.91 3.53 11.72
CA ASP A 97 0.16 2.57 12.05
C ASP A 97 0.56 1.70 10.86
N LEU A 98 -0.39 1.29 10.02
CA LEU A 98 -0.13 0.48 8.82
C LEU A 98 0.57 1.27 7.71
N VAL A 99 0.10 2.49 7.42
CA VAL A 99 0.58 3.29 6.28
C VAL A 99 1.76 4.19 6.67
N GLY A 100 2.01 4.38 7.98
CA GLY A 100 3.05 5.25 8.51
C GLY A 100 2.65 6.73 8.58
N GLY A 101 1.38 7.00 8.91
CA GLY A 101 0.84 8.35 9.04
C GLY A 101 0.93 8.88 10.47
N PHE A 102 1.82 9.84 10.69
CA PHE A 102 2.00 10.71 11.87
C PHE A 102 2.31 10.04 13.21
N GLY A 103 3.37 10.55 13.83
CA GLY A 103 3.96 10.04 15.06
C GLY A 103 2.97 9.97 16.22
N ARG A 104 3.27 9.05 17.13
CA ARG A 104 2.95 9.21 18.55
C ARG A 104 3.62 10.50 19.03
N GLY A 105 2.94 11.63 18.96
CA GLY A 105 3.46 12.90 19.42
C GLY A 105 2.65 14.07 18.88
N GLY A 106 2.01 14.82 19.78
CA GLY A 106 1.46 16.12 19.47
C GLY A 106 2.56 17.02 18.88
N GLY A 107 2.33 17.56 17.69
CA GLY A 107 3.29 18.41 17.02
C GLY A 107 2.88 18.68 15.58
N SER A 108 2.47 19.93 15.32
CA SER A 108 2.27 20.48 13.99
C SER A 108 3.53 20.33 13.14
N GLY A 109 3.46 19.61 12.02
CA GLY A 109 4.57 19.52 11.07
C GLY A 109 4.12 18.86 9.76
N GLY A 110 4.08 19.64 8.68
CA GLY A 110 3.51 19.27 7.38
C GLY A 110 4.31 18.19 6.65
N GLY A 111 3.59 17.16 6.19
CA GLY A 111 4.11 16.05 5.40
C GLY A 111 3.02 14.99 5.16
N GLY A 112 1.81 15.44 4.83
CA GLY A 112 0.60 14.62 4.85
C GLY A 112 0.53 13.60 3.74
N GLY A 113 0.79 12.32 4.06
CA GLY A 113 0.34 11.23 3.21
C GLY A 113 -1.18 11.23 3.09
N LYS A 114 -1.69 11.22 1.86
CA LYS A 114 -3.13 11.18 1.60
C LYS A 114 -3.65 9.78 1.95
N PHE A 115 -4.54 9.71 2.93
CA PHE A 115 -5.16 8.47 3.37
C PHE A 115 -6.67 8.66 3.60
N ALA A 116 -7.47 7.64 3.27
CA ALA A 116 -8.89 7.57 3.57
C ALA A 116 -9.27 6.22 4.21
N ALA A 117 -9.98 6.26 5.34
CA ALA A 117 -10.49 5.07 6.04
C ALA A 117 -11.99 4.91 5.77
N PHE A 118 -12.42 3.70 5.39
CA PHE A 118 -13.84 3.39 5.23
C PHE A 118 -14.23 2.16 6.04
N LYS A 119 -15.35 2.27 6.76
CA LYS A 119 -16.00 1.12 7.41
C LYS A 119 -17.02 0.53 6.45
N ARG A 120 -16.90 -0.76 6.14
CA ARG A 120 -17.91 -1.47 5.33
C ARG A 120 -19.12 -1.77 6.23
N LYS A 121 -20.32 -1.37 5.78
CA LYS A 121 -21.60 -1.65 6.47
C LYS A 121 -22.05 -3.08 6.21
#